data_AF-A0A9W9THV7-F1
#
_entry.id   AF-A0A9W9THV7-F1
#
_cell.length_a   1.000
_cell.length_b   1.000
_cell.length_c   1.000
_cell.angle_alpha   90.00
_cell.angle_beta   90.00
_cell.angle_gamma   90.00
#
_symmetry.space_group_name_H-M   'P 1'
#
loop_
_entity.id
_entity.type
_entity.pdbx_description
1 polymer ?
#
loop_
_entity_poly.entity_id
_entity_poly.type
_entity_poly.pdbx_seq_one_letter_code
_entity_poly.pdbx_strand_id
1 'polypeptide(L)'
;MMADTHRVAIIQWHIKALEIEYNHATACDYIRKAAAQGAELAVLPEYHLSAWAPEDPRWAQQAGESAKYLANYQALAKELNICIVPGTIIEKEADRLYNTAYFISNTGDVLGNYRKKNIWHPERPTLTSSAHERHVAFDTPIGRVGMLICWDLAFPEAFRELIAAGAEIVIIPTFWTPHDASPEVRSYNPNAERLFLESTLTARTFENTCAIIFANAAGPSEDFLGLSQVTLPLVGPVAKMGCEEGMQVVDMDMSVLQVAERNYKVRQDLQKEDWHYVYRHTTARKGILQVDSANLVGVGRTSIEECNVKSMIKTVDSDTIYASGEKEGIYAWGTHIMAQETSQKEVKSLGNDRVELVPFEPHVHLKPFMELITRHADILAYVNFPDVKTDEEFMRDFYDKNIASGGTILFAILDKPPFLREGETGESNFAGVASVPRVEAGSFASEIGIMISPRFHRTHVASNAIGLLLLDALDPPSAGGKGLRRVEWLCHADNTASRRTAARMGFEFEGILRWKTALPRSRVGVPVDALEKRNGTNNEFLGRHTAIFSIVWEEWDQKRPAVIAQMQRRQ
;
A
#
# COMPACT_ATOMS: atom_id res chain seq x y z
N MET A 1 10.58 15.01 33.41
CA MET A 1 9.31 15.47 32.80
C MET A 1 9.71 16.43 31.71
N MET A 2 9.25 16.23 30.47
CA MET A 2 9.42 17.26 29.44
C MET A 2 8.69 18.53 29.92
N ALA A 3 9.15 19.71 29.53
CA ALA A 3 8.42 20.93 29.83
C ALA A 3 7.01 20.82 29.24
N ASP A 4 5.98 21.21 29.99
CA ASP A 4 4.60 21.19 29.49
C ASP A 4 4.36 22.28 28.43
N THR A 5 5.34 23.14 28.16
CA THR A 5 5.26 24.22 27.17
C THR A 5 6.54 24.26 26.35
N HIS A 6 6.39 24.30 25.02
CA HIS A 6 7.51 24.41 24.08
C HIS A 6 7.43 25.71 23.29
N ARG A 7 8.56 26.42 23.11
CA ARG A 7 8.61 27.62 22.28
C ARG A 7 8.87 27.25 20.82
N VAL A 8 7.92 27.50 19.93
CA VAL A 8 8.00 27.13 18.52
C VAL A 8 8.00 28.38 17.64
N ALA A 9 8.90 28.44 16.68
CA ALA A 9 8.93 29.46 15.64
C ALA A 9 8.29 28.91 14.35
N ILE A 10 7.20 29.55 13.92
CA ILE A 10 6.63 29.37 12.58
C ILE A 10 7.12 30.49 11.67
N ILE A 11 7.64 30.13 10.51
CA ILE A 11 8.33 31.05 9.60
C ILE A 11 7.65 30.97 8.23
N GLN A 12 7.43 32.13 7.61
CA GLN A 12 6.89 32.24 6.26
C GLN A 12 7.51 33.41 5.52
N TRP A 13 7.85 33.24 4.25
CA TRP A 13 8.33 34.32 3.40
C TRP A 13 8.04 34.02 1.93
N HIS A 14 8.32 35.00 1.08
CA HIS A 14 8.26 34.84 -0.36
C HIS A 14 9.47 34.06 -0.85
N ILE A 15 9.26 32.76 -1.05
CA ILE A 15 10.27 31.87 -1.61
C ILE A 15 10.44 32.22 -3.08
N LYS A 16 11.65 32.64 -3.47
CA LYS A 16 11.94 33.02 -4.84
C LYS A 16 12.21 31.78 -5.68
N ALA A 17 11.47 31.63 -6.78
CA ALA A 17 11.62 30.46 -7.65
C ALA A 17 13.08 30.30 -8.12
N LEU A 18 13.65 29.11 -7.89
CA LEU A 18 14.98 28.68 -8.34
C LEU A 18 16.18 29.46 -7.74
N GLU A 19 15.96 30.36 -6.78
CA GLU A 19 17.01 31.16 -6.14
C GLU A 19 17.53 30.49 -4.86
N ILE A 20 18.12 29.29 -5.00
CA ILE A 20 18.41 28.39 -3.88
C ILE A 20 19.36 28.97 -2.83
N GLU A 21 20.39 29.70 -3.24
CA GLU A 21 21.33 30.35 -2.31
C GLU A 21 20.65 31.46 -1.52
N TYR A 22 19.83 32.29 -2.18
CA TYR A 22 19.10 33.38 -1.54
C TYR A 22 18.10 32.85 -0.52
N ASN A 23 17.32 31.83 -0.92
CA ASN A 23 16.30 31.25 -0.07
C ASN A 23 16.91 30.51 1.14
N HIS A 24 18.00 29.76 0.93
CA HIS A 24 18.73 29.13 2.02
C HIS A 24 19.30 30.16 2.99
N ALA A 25 19.92 31.25 2.49
CA ALA A 25 20.42 32.33 3.35
C ALA A 25 19.29 32.97 4.18
N THR A 26 18.15 33.24 3.54
CA THR A 26 16.96 33.79 4.19
C THR A 26 16.42 32.85 5.28
N ALA A 27 16.34 31.55 4.99
CA ALA A 27 15.96 30.52 5.95
C ALA A 27 16.91 30.49 7.17
N CYS A 28 18.23 30.48 6.93
CA CYS A 28 19.23 30.51 8.00
C CYS A 28 19.09 31.76 8.88
N ASP A 29 18.83 32.92 8.29
CA ASP A 29 18.65 34.17 9.04
C ASP A 29 17.38 34.15 9.91
N TYR A 30 16.27 33.60 9.41
CA TYR A 30 15.07 33.41 10.24
C TYR A 30 15.33 32.41 11.38
N ILE A 31 16.02 31.30 11.13
CA ILE A 31 16.35 30.32 12.17
C ILE A 31 17.24 30.93 13.25
N ARG A 32 18.25 31.75 12.87
CA ARG A 32 19.06 32.49 13.85
C ARG A 32 18.23 33.46 14.69
N LYS A 33 17.30 34.18 14.08
CA LYS A 33 16.37 35.06 14.79
C LYS A 33 15.44 34.26 15.72
N ALA A 34 14.98 33.09 15.32
CA ALA A 34 14.18 32.18 16.15
C ALA A 34 14.96 31.74 17.40
N ALA A 35 16.19 31.25 17.20
CA ALA A 35 17.07 30.83 18.29
C ALA A 35 17.38 31.99 19.24
N ALA A 36 17.63 33.20 18.71
CA ALA A 36 17.85 34.40 19.53
C ALA A 36 16.62 34.81 20.36
N GLN A 37 15.41 34.43 19.92
CA GLN A 37 14.16 34.62 20.68
C GLN A 37 13.85 33.44 21.62
N GLY A 38 14.74 32.45 21.72
CA GLY A 38 14.60 31.29 22.59
C GLY A 38 13.64 30.22 22.08
N ALA A 39 13.39 30.14 20.77
CA ALA A 39 12.65 29.04 20.19
C ALA A 39 13.42 27.72 20.34
N GLU A 40 12.72 26.64 20.65
CA GLU A 40 13.25 25.27 20.73
C GLU A 40 13.15 24.54 19.38
N LEU A 41 12.18 24.94 18.55
CA LEU A 41 11.96 24.43 17.21
C LEU A 41 11.68 25.58 16.23
N ALA A 42 12.32 25.56 15.06
CA ALA A 42 11.98 26.40 13.92
C ALA A 42 11.42 25.56 12.76
N VAL A 43 10.29 25.99 12.20
CA VAL A 43 9.59 25.30 11.09
C VAL A 43 9.46 26.23 9.89
N LEU A 44 9.94 25.78 8.72
CA LEU A 44 9.87 26.50 7.45
C LEU A 44 8.79 25.90 6.51
N PRO A 45 8.40 26.61 5.44
CA PRO A 45 7.42 26.14 4.45
C PRO A 45 7.94 25.04 3.50
N GLU A 46 7.03 24.36 2.80
CA GLU A 46 7.37 23.42 1.73
C GLU A 46 8.07 24.14 0.56
N TYR A 47 8.94 23.42 -0.15
CA TYR A 47 9.72 23.92 -1.29
C TYR A 47 10.58 25.17 -0.99
N HIS A 48 10.93 25.40 0.28
CA HIS A 48 11.62 26.61 0.71
C HIS A 48 12.90 26.95 -0.05
N LEU A 49 13.59 25.97 -0.66
CA LEU A 49 14.82 26.20 -1.42
C LEU A 49 14.57 26.76 -2.81
N SER A 50 13.54 26.30 -3.53
CA SER A 50 13.39 26.59 -4.97
C SER A 50 11.99 26.99 -5.41
N ALA A 51 11.03 27.11 -4.47
CA ALA A 51 9.60 27.19 -4.74
C ALA A 51 9.09 26.02 -5.61
N TRP A 52 7.84 26.09 -6.06
CA TRP A 52 7.29 25.18 -7.05
C TRP A 52 7.55 25.71 -8.47
N ALA A 53 8.56 25.14 -9.16
CA ALA A 53 8.93 25.53 -10.53
C ALA A 53 9.30 24.32 -11.42
N PRO A 54 8.43 23.30 -11.52
CA PRO A 54 8.75 22.01 -12.15
C PRO A 54 8.99 22.10 -13.68
N GLU A 55 8.51 23.16 -14.32
CA GLU A 55 8.64 23.36 -15.77
C GLU A 55 10.05 23.80 -16.17
N ASP A 56 10.81 24.37 -15.23
CA ASP A 56 12.19 24.78 -15.48
C ASP A 56 13.15 23.60 -15.20
N PRO A 57 13.98 23.18 -16.17
CA PRO A 57 14.93 22.08 -15.99
C PRO A 57 15.90 22.27 -14.82
N ARG A 58 16.18 23.53 -14.44
CA ARG A 58 17.04 23.86 -13.29
C ARG A 58 16.45 23.34 -11.98
N TRP A 59 15.14 23.23 -11.87
CA TRP A 59 14.47 22.74 -10.65
C TRP A 59 14.87 21.30 -10.34
N ALA A 60 14.78 20.43 -11.34
CA ALA A 60 15.21 19.03 -11.23
C ALA A 60 16.74 18.89 -11.08
N GLN A 61 17.52 19.82 -11.62
CA GLN A 61 18.98 19.86 -11.43
C GLN A 61 19.34 20.23 -9.98
N GLN A 62 18.71 21.26 -9.42
CA GLN A 62 18.93 21.75 -8.06
C GLN A 62 18.57 20.70 -6.99
N ALA A 63 17.64 19.79 -7.27
CA ALA A 63 17.35 18.65 -6.41
C ALA A 63 18.58 17.75 -6.12
N GLY A 64 19.59 17.77 -7.01
CA GLY A 64 20.87 17.10 -6.78
C GLY A 64 21.73 17.72 -5.68
N GLU A 65 21.40 18.93 -5.21
CA GLU A 65 22.08 19.61 -4.10
C GLU A 65 21.42 19.35 -2.74
N SER A 66 20.39 18.51 -2.65
CA SER A 66 19.63 18.25 -1.43
C SER A 66 20.51 17.91 -0.21
N ALA A 67 21.50 17.03 -0.40
CA ALA A 67 22.41 16.59 0.66
C ALA A 67 23.28 17.72 1.22
N LYS A 68 23.70 18.67 0.37
CA LYS A 68 24.47 19.86 0.77
C LYS A 68 23.63 20.74 1.68
N TYR A 69 22.39 21.04 1.30
CA TYR A 69 21.52 21.90 2.09
C TYR A 69 21.03 21.24 3.38
N LEU A 70 20.75 19.93 3.35
CA LEU A 70 20.47 19.17 4.56
C LEU A 70 21.64 19.25 5.56
N ALA A 71 22.88 19.03 5.10
CA ALA A 71 24.07 19.12 5.94
C ALA A 71 24.26 20.54 6.52
N ASN A 72 23.95 21.59 5.76
CA ASN A 72 23.99 22.96 6.26
C ASN A 72 22.98 23.18 7.40
N TYR A 73 21.75 22.67 7.27
CA TYR A 73 20.76 22.75 8.34
C TYR A 73 21.15 21.93 9.57
N GLN A 74 21.76 20.75 9.40
CA GLN A 74 22.31 19.98 10.52
C GLN A 74 23.39 20.74 11.29
N ALA A 75 24.31 21.38 10.56
CA ALA A 75 25.35 22.21 11.17
C ALA A 75 24.74 23.43 11.91
N LEU A 76 23.76 24.10 11.30
CA LEU A 76 23.09 25.26 11.90
C LEU A 76 22.30 24.90 13.15
N ALA A 77 21.57 23.79 13.14
CA ALA A 77 20.83 23.28 14.30
C ALA A 77 21.76 23.08 15.50
N LYS A 78 22.92 22.46 15.24
CA LYS A 78 23.97 22.22 16.25
C LYS A 78 24.61 23.52 16.75
N GLU A 79 24.91 24.44 15.84
CA GLU A 79 25.50 25.75 16.17
C GLU A 79 24.59 26.55 17.11
N LEU A 80 23.29 26.58 16.79
CA LEU A 80 22.31 27.39 17.51
C LEU A 80 21.65 26.66 18.67
N ASN A 81 21.90 25.35 18.83
CA ASN A 81 21.25 24.48 19.79
C ASN A 81 19.71 24.55 19.69
N ILE A 82 19.18 24.44 18.47
CA ILE A 82 17.74 24.50 18.15
C ILE A 82 17.34 23.33 17.25
N CYS A 83 16.14 22.78 17.43
CA CYS A 83 15.58 21.82 16.46
C CYS A 83 15.11 22.55 15.19
N ILE A 84 15.25 21.92 14.04
CA ILE A 84 14.87 22.51 12.76
C ILE A 84 14.03 21.50 11.96
N VAL A 85 12.87 21.95 11.50
CA VAL A 85 12.20 21.37 10.34
C VAL A 85 12.39 22.37 9.21
N PRO A 86 13.31 22.14 8.26
CA PRO A 86 13.67 23.14 7.25
C PRO A 86 12.59 23.28 6.18
N GLY A 87 11.36 22.85 6.45
CA GLY A 87 10.33 22.71 5.45
C GLY A 87 10.51 21.42 4.66
N THR A 88 10.47 21.51 3.34
CA THR A 88 10.81 20.36 2.48
C THR A 88 11.95 20.64 1.52
N ILE A 89 12.70 19.59 1.21
CA ILE A 89 13.78 19.55 0.23
C ILE A 89 13.38 18.56 -0.86
N ILE A 90 13.53 18.95 -2.12
CA ILE A 90 13.38 18.01 -3.24
C ILE A 90 14.63 17.14 -3.32
N GLU A 91 14.46 15.84 -3.12
CA GLU A 91 15.52 14.86 -3.31
C GLU A 91 15.46 14.27 -4.70
N LYS A 92 16.63 14.07 -5.32
CA LYS A 92 16.77 13.30 -6.54
C LYS A 92 17.37 11.93 -6.26
N GLU A 93 16.64 10.88 -6.60
CA GLU A 93 17.14 9.49 -6.59
C GLU A 93 16.96 8.89 -7.98
N ALA A 94 18.07 8.63 -8.67
CA ALA A 94 18.06 8.29 -10.09
C ALA A 94 17.23 9.32 -10.90
N ASP A 95 16.18 8.86 -11.58
CA ASP A 95 15.28 9.71 -12.37
C ASP A 95 14.00 10.13 -11.61
N ARG A 96 13.94 9.89 -10.30
CA ARG A 96 12.78 10.21 -9.46
C ARG A 96 13.08 11.41 -8.56
N LEU A 97 12.08 12.27 -8.42
CA LEU A 97 12.11 13.40 -7.50
C LEU A 97 11.13 13.14 -6.36
N TYR A 98 11.59 13.28 -5.12
CA TYR A 98 10.76 13.13 -3.92
C TYR A 98 10.72 14.44 -3.16
N ASN A 99 9.56 14.77 -2.60
CA ASN A 99 9.39 15.91 -1.72
C ASN A 99 9.50 15.43 -0.27
N THR A 100 10.59 15.79 0.41
CA THR A 100 10.98 15.21 1.70
C THR A 100 11.07 16.27 2.79
N ALA A 101 10.40 16.05 3.92
CA ALA A 101 10.57 16.80 5.15
C ALA A 101 11.54 16.08 6.10
N TYR A 102 12.32 16.83 6.87
CA TYR A 102 13.21 16.30 7.90
C TYR A 102 12.95 16.97 9.24
N PHE A 103 13.11 16.21 10.32
CA PHE A 103 13.25 16.74 11.66
C PHE A 103 14.70 16.60 12.10
N ILE A 104 15.35 17.74 12.32
CA ILE A 104 16.75 17.84 12.74
C ILE A 104 16.77 18.25 14.21
N SER A 105 17.44 17.47 15.06
CA SER A 105 17.61 17.78 16.48
C SER A 105 18.52 18.99 16.70
N ASN A 106 18.49 19.55 17.90
CA ASN A 106 19.45 20.55 18.37
C ASN A 106 20.91 20.06 18.42
N THR A 107 21.17 18.75 18.27
CA THR A 107 22.52 18.18 18.14
C THR A 107 22.98 18.09 16.68
N GLY A 108 22.10 18.38 15.73
CA GLY A 108 22.32 18.26 14.28
C GLY A 108 21.98 16.88 13.71
N ASP A 109 21.40 15.98 14.50
CA ASP A 109 21.03 14.64 14.04
C ASP A 109 19.65 14.65 13.37
N VAL A 110 19.48 13.88 12.30
CA VAL A 110 18.15 13.68 11.70
C VAL A 110 17.42 12.62 12.54
N LEU A 111 16.40 13.04 13.29
CA LEU A 111 15.59 12.13 14.13
C LEU A 111 14.47 11.45 13.36
N GLY A 112 14.00 12.09 12.28
CA GLY A 112 12.94 11.58 11.43
C GLY A 112 12.94 12.27 10.07
N ASN A 113 12.40 11.58 9.07
CA ASN A 113 12.12 12.13 7.76
C ASN A 113 10.77 11.60 7.27
N TYR A 114 10.17 12.31 6.33
CA TYR A 114 8.91 11.93 5.72
C TYR A 114 8.90 12.35 4.25
N ARG A 115 8.66 11.38 3.36
CA ARG A 115 8.44 11.61 1.92
C ARG A 115 6.95 11.76 1.66
N LYS A 116 6.56 12.85 0.98
CA LYS A 116 5.16 13.19 0.68
C LYS A 116 4.44 12.00 0.06
N LYS A 117 3.38 11.55 0.72
CA LYS A 117 2.60 10.39 0.29
C LYS A 117 1.51 10.82 -0.67
N ASN A 118 0.68 11.77 -0.27
CA ASN A 118 -0.40 12.26 -1.12
C ASN A 118 0.11 13.39 -2.02
N ILE A 119 0.48 13.02 -3.25
CA ILE A 119 0.95 13.97 -4.27
C ILE A 119 -0.22 14.78 -4.83
N TRP A 120 -0.14 16.11 -4.76
CA TRP A 120 -1.16 17.01 -5.30
C TRP A 120 -1.25 16.81 -6.81
N HIS A 121 -2.44 16.89 -7.41
CA HIS A 121 -2.61 16.44 -8.79
C HIS A 121 -1.71 17.13 -9.84
N PRO A 122 -1.37 18.44 -9.74
CA PRO A 122 -0.42 19.08 -10.64
C PRO A 122 1.03 18.61 -10.43
N GLU A 123 1.35 18.09 -9.25
CA GLU A 123 2.68 17.61 -8.90
C GLU A 123 2.96 16.20 -9.43
N ARG A 124 1.92 15.38 -9.63
CA ARG A 124 2.02 13.95 -10.00
C ARG A 124 2.86 13.63 -11.24
N PRO A 125 2.89 14.48 -12.29
CA PRO A 125 3.77 14.24 -13.44
C PRO A 125 5.28 14.36 -13.11
N THR A 126 5.63 15.07 -12.04
CA THR A 126 7.01 15.44 -11.71
C THR A 126 7.52 14.75 -10.44
N LEU A 127 6.68 14.66 -9.41
CA LEU A 127 7.04 14.12 -8.11
C LEU A 127 6.59 12.67 -7.92
N THR A 128 7.41 11.90 -7.21
CA THR A 128 7.14 10.50 -6.86
C THR A 128 6.55 10.41 -5.45
N SER A 129 5.47 9.65 -5.31
CA SER A 129 4.85 9.32 -4.02
C SER A 129 5.67 8.28 -3.26
N SER A 130 5.73 8.40 -1.93
CA SER A 130 6.18 7.32 -1.04
C SER A 130 5.18 6.14 -0.92
N ALA A 131 4.02 6.27 -1.58
CA ALA A 131 3.01 5.24 -1.77
C ALA A 131 2.60 4.51 -0.48
N HIS A 132 3.16 3.33 -0.23
CA HIS A 132 2.74 2.44 0.85
C HIS A 132 3.54 2.63 2.15
N GLU A 133 4.49 3.57 2.18
CA GLU A 133 5.16 3.94 3.41
C GLU A 133 4.12 4.38 4.46
N ARG A 134 4.28 3.87 5.68
CA ARG A 134 3.42 4.20 6.81
C ARG A 134 3.80 5.57 7.34
N HIS A 135 2.82 6.35 7.78
CA HIS A 135 3.16 7.49 8.62
C HIS A 135 3.71 6.99 9.95
N VAL A 136 4.85 7.53 10.36
CA VAL A 136 5.53 7.15 11.59
C VAL A 136 5.63 8.36 12.50
N ALA A 137 5.45 8.11 13.80
CA ALA A 137 5.75 9.08 14.84
C ALA A 137 7.06 8.71 15.53
N PHE A 138 7.87 9.70 15.86
CA PHE A 138 9.19 9.52 16.44
C PHE A 138 9.39 10.48 17.63
N ASP A 139 10.28 10.10 18.53
CA ASP A 139 10.55 10.87 19.75
C ASP A 139 11.51 12.02 19.45
N THR A 140 11.20 13.21 19.96
CA THR A 140 12.01 14.42 19.81
C THR A 140 12.13 15.15 21.15
N PRO A 141 13.02 16.15 21.29
CA PRO A 141 13.10 16.97 22.51
C PRO A 141 11.81 17.70 22.88
N ILE A 142 10.89 17.90 21.92
CA ILE A 142 9.62 18.60 22.13
C ILE A 142 8.40 17.66 22.24
N GLY A 143 8.65 16.36 22.39
CA GLY A 143 7.59 15.33 22.45
C GLY A 143 7.58 14.41 21.23
N ARG A 144 6.52 13.60 21.11
CA ARG A 144 6.39 12.63 20.03
C ARG A 144 5.77 13.28 18.79
N VAL A 145 6.54 13.37 17.71
CA VAL A 145 6.21 14.15 16.51
C VAL A 145 5.86 13.24 15.34
N GLY A 146 4.87 13.64 14.56
CA GLY A 146 4.62 13.16 13.19
C GLY A 146 4.79 14.30 12.18
N MET A 147 5.12 13.97 10.93
CA MET A 147 5.23 14.94 9.84
C MET A 147 4.26 14.57 8.70
N LEU A 148 3.64 15.59 8.13
CA LEU A 148 2.83 15.55 6.91
C LEU A 148 3.29 16.67 5.99
N ILE A 149 2.97 16.62 4.70
CA ILE A 149 3.34 17.69 3.77
C ILE A 149 2.11 18.16 3.00
N CYS A 150 1.75 19.44 3.16
CA CYS A 150 0.76 20.15 2.36
C CYS A 150 -0.53 19.36 2.11
N TRP A 151 -0.71 18.79 0.92
CA TRP A 151 -1.90 18.04 0.50
C TRP A 151 -2.28 16.87 1.41
N ASP A 152 -1.34 16.30 2.16
CA ASP A 152 -1.62 15.30 3.20
C ASP A 152 -2.63 15.81 4.25
N LEU A 153 -2.71 17.13 4.48
CA LEU A 153 -3.67 17.79 5.38
C LEU A 153 -5.13 17.43 5.06
N ALA A 154 -5.44 17.24 3.77
CA ALA A 154 -6.79 16.94 3.31
C ALA A 154 -7.30 15.57 3.77
N PHE A 155 -6.41 14.66 4.20
CA PHE A 155 -6.72 13.26 4.49
C PHE A 155 -6.73 12.99 6.00
N PRO A 156 -7.91 12.84 6.64
CA PRO A 156 -8.00 12.50 8.06
C PRO A 156 -7.24 11.22 8.42
N GLU A 157 -7.14 10.27 7.49
CA GLU A 157 -6.45 8.98 7.64
C GLU A 157 -4.96 9.16 7.93
N ALA A 158 -4.31 10.16 7.32
CA ALA A 158 -2.89 10.45 7.56
C ALA A 158 -2.67 10.84 9.02
N PHE A 159 -3.56 11.66 9.58
CA PHE A 159 -3.55 11.97 11.00
C PHE A 159 -3.85 10.73 11.85
N ARG A 160 -4.84 9.90 11.48
CA ARG A 160 -5.14 8.68 12.23
C ARG A 160 -3.93 7.75 12.33
N GLU A 161 -3.17 7.57 11.25
CA GLU A 161 -1.94 6.79 11.27
C GLU A 161 -0.93 7.36 12.27
N LEU A 162 -0.73 8.68 12.27
CA LEU A 162 0.19 9.36 13.20
C LEU A 162 -0.27 9.26 14.66
N ILE A 163 -1.56 9.47 14.95
CA ILE A 163 -2.10 9.36 16.30
C ILE A 163 -2.03 7.91 16.80
N ALA A 164 -2.30 6.93 15.96
CA ALA A 164 -2.10 5.53 16.29
C ALA A 164 -0.63 5.19 16.58
N ALA A 165 0.31 5.89 15.93
CA ALA A 165 1.74 5.81 16.24
C ALA A 165 2.16 6.65 17.47
N GLY A 166 1.21 7.36 18.09
CA GLY A 166 1.39 8.15 19.30
C GLY A 166 1.82 9.60 19.11
N ALA A 167 1.78 10.16 17.89
CA ALA A 167 2.19 11.54 17.63
C ALA A 167 1.32 12.55 18.40
N GLU A 168 1.91 13.34 19.30
CA GLU A 168 1.24 14.43 20.03
C GLU A 168 1.29 15.74 19.28
N ILE A 169 2.29 15.90 18.40
CA ILE A 169 2.49 17.08 17.57
C ILE A 169 2.57 16.63 16.12
N VAL A 170 1.86 17.32 15.22
CA VAL A 170 1.97 17.12 13.77
C VAL A 170 2.52 18.39 13.13
N ILE A 171 3.64 18.26 12.43
CA ILE A 171 4.30 19.37 11.73
C ILE A 171 4.01 19.26 10.23
N ILE A 172 3.55 20.36 9.63
CA ILE A 172 3.06 20.39 8.25
C ILE A 172 3.68 21.56 7.47
N PRO A 173 4.89 21.38 6.91
CA PRO A 173 5.40 22.27 5.89
C PRO A 173 4.47 22.29 4.68
N THR A 174 4.17 23.48 4.19
CA THR A 174 3.14 23.68 3.17
C THR A 174 3.55 24.76 2.16
N PHE A 175 3.16 24.57 0.90
CA PHE A 175 3.16 25.58 -0.15
C PHE A 175 1.76 25.55 -0.78
N TRP A 176 0.86 26.37 -0.24
CA TRP A 176 -0.55 26.41 -0.62
C TRP A 176 -0.97 27.86 -0.87
N THR A 177 -1.56 28.08 -2.03
CA THR A 177 -1.85 29.39 -2.60
C THR A 177 -3.35 29.57 -2.84
N PRO A 178 -3.84 30.81 -3.08
CA PRO A 178 -5.21 31.03 -3.54
C PRO A 178 -5.50 30.39 -4.92
N HIS A 179 -4.45 30.06 -5.68
CA HIS A 179 -4.52 29.56 -7.05
C HIS A 179 -4.65 28.04 -7.15
N ASP A 180 -4.53 27.32 -6.03
CA ASP A 180 -4.85 25.89 -5.95
C ASP A 180 -6.35 25.63 -6.18
N ALA A 181 -7.21 26.60 -5.83
CA ALA A 181 -8.58 26.63 -6.29
C ALA A 181 -8.64 26.92 -7.80
N SER A 182 -9.52 26.24 -8.52
CA SER A 182 -9.83 26.64 -9.89
C SER A 182 -10.59 27.99 -9.91
N PRO A 183 -10.58 28.73 -11.03
CA PRO A 183 -11.43 29.91 -11.19
C PRO A 183 -12.92 29.63 -10.94
N GLU A 184 -13.39 28.43 -11.26
CA GLU A 184 -14.75 27.98 -10.97
C GLU A 184 -15.01 27.89 -9.47
N VAL A 185 -14.12 27.27 -8.69
CA VAL A 185 -14.24 27.23 -7.22
C VAL A 185 -14.22 28.63 -6.62
N ARG A 186 -13.33 29.51 -7.11
CA ARG A 186 -13.27 30.91 -6.65
C ARG A 186 -14.53 31.71 -7.00
N SER A 187 -15.27 31.33 -8.04
CA SER A 187 -16.56 31.96 -8.36
C SER A 187 -17.65 31.67 -7.31
N TYR A 188 -17.57 30.53 -6.62
CA TYR A 188 -18.45 30.22 -5.48
C TYR A 188 -17.97 30.88 -4.19
N ASN A 189 -16.66 30.83 -3.92
CA ASN A 189 -16.05 31.47 -2.77
C ASN A 189 -14.61 31.89 -3.10
N PRO A 190 -14.30 33.20 -3.20
CA PRO A 190 -12.94 33.67 -3.50
C PRO A 190 -11.92 33.33 -2.41
N ASN A 191 -12.39 32.99 -1.19
CA ASN A 191 -11.58 32.58 -0.05
C ASN A 191 -11.66 31.08 0.23
N ALA A 192 -12.04 30.25 -0.76
CA ALA A 192 -12.23 28.80 -0.57
C ALA A 192 -11.00 28.11 0.06
N GLU A 193 -9.80 28.39 -0.45
CA GLU A 193 -8.57 27.78 0.07
C GLU A 193 -8.23 28.23 1.49
N ARG A 194 -8.39 29.52 1.80
CA ARG A 194 -8.28 30.04 3.18
C ARG A 194 -9.25 29.35 4.12
N LEU A 195 -10.52 29.25 3.71
CA LEU A 195 -11.56 28.58 4.50
C LEU A 195 -11.22 27.10 4.73
N PHE A 196 -10.74 26.41 3.69
CA PHE A 196 -10.32 25.01 3.78
C PHE A 196 -9.20 24.82 4.80
N LEU A 197 -8.13 25.60 4.71
CA LEU A 197 -6.98 25.49 5.61
C LEU A 197 -7.38 25.78 7.06
N GLU A 198 -8.10 26.89 7.31
CA GLU A 198 -8.50 27.28 8.67
C GLU A 198 -9.46 26.27 9.31
N SER A 199 -10.42 25.75 8.52
CA SER A 199 -11.37 24.75 9.00
C SER A 199 -10.68 23.42 9.27
N THR A 200 -9.82 22.97 8.35
CA THR A 200 -9.18 21.66 8.44
C THR A 200 -8.16 21.62 9.57
N LEU A 201 -7.32 22.65 9.73
CA LEU A 201 -6.34 22.70 10.83
C LEU A 201 -7.04 22.65 12.19
N THR A 202 -8.13 23.39 12.36
CA THR A 202 -8.93 23.34 13.60
C THR A 202 -9.60 21.97 13.78
N ALA A 203 -10.28 21.45 12.76
CA ALA A 203 -10.95 20.15 12.86
C ALA A 203 -9.95 19.03 13.21
N ARG A 204 -8.77 19.03 12.59
CA ARG A 204 -7.75 18.00 12.82
C ARG A 204 -7.20 18.03 14.23
N THR A 205 -6.98 19.19 14.86
CA THR A 205 -6.54 19.20 16.28
C THR A 205 -7.61 18.61 17.20
N PHE A 206 -8.89 18.96 16.99
CA PHE A 206 -10.00 18.45 17.80
C PHE A 206 -10.24 16.95 17.62
N GLU A 207 -10.28 16.46 16.39
CA GLU A 207 -10.55 15.05 16.10
C GLU A 207 -9.41 14.13 16.56
N ASN A 208 -8.18 14.63 16.72
CA ASN A 208 -6.98 13.83 17.01
C ASN A 208 -6.42 14.03 18.41
N THR A 209 -6.87 15.08 19.10
CA THR A 209 -6.24 15.60 20.32
C THR A 209 -4.73 15.73 20.17
N CYS A 210 -4.30 16.51 19.17
CA CYS A 210 -2.90 16.79 18.90
C CYS A 210 -2.68 18.27 18.62
N ALA A 211 -1.45 18.74 18.83
CA ALA A 211 -1.02 20.05 18.35
C ALA A 211 -0.69 19.97 16.84
N ILE A 212 -0.94 21.06 16.11
CA ILE A 212 -0.50 21.20 14.72
C ILE A 212 0.38 22.43 14.59
N ILE A 213 1.56 22.26 14.00
CA ILE A 213 2.45 23.35 13.58
C ILE A 213 2.42 23.38 12.06
N PHE A 214 1.75 24.39 11.50
CA PHE A 214 1.57 24.57 10.07
C PHE A 214 2.40 25.78 9.61
N ALA A 215 3.32 25.57 8.66
CA ALA A 215 4.16 26.61 8.09
C ALA A 215 3.96 26.65 6.58
N ASN A 216 3.45 27.77 6.07
CA ASN A 216 3.11 27.95 4.67
C ASN A 216 3.86 29.11 4.03
N ALA A 217 4.04 29.09 2.71
CA ALA A 217 4.65 30.18 1.97
C ALA A 217 3.83 31.48 2.08
N ALA A 218 4.53 32.62 2.08
CA ALA A 218 3.94 33.94 2.22
C ALA A 218 4.44 34.87 1.11
N GLY A 219 3.86 36.06 0.99
CA GLY A 219 4.17 37.00 -0.08
C GLY A 219 2.98 37.89 -0.42
N PRO A 220 2.98 38.52 -1.60
CA PRO A 220 1.84 39.32 -2.06
C PRO A 220 0.52 38.56 -1.95
N SER A 221 -0.49 39.17 -1.34
CA SER A 221 -1.76 38.52 -0.97
C SER A 221 -2.57 37.98 -2.16
N GLU A 222 -2.30 38.47 -3.36
CA GLU A 222 -2.90 37.99 -4.63
C GLU A 222 -2.46 36.55 -4.93
N ASP A 223 -1.23 36.19 -4.55
CA ASP A 223 -0.59 34.92 -4.92
C ASP A 223 -0.31 34.01 -3.72
N PHE A 224 -0.30 34.56 -2.50
CA PHE A 224 0.07 33.82 -1.30
C PHE A 224 -0.96 34.00 -0.17
N LEU A 225 -1.26 32.89 0.50
CA LEU A 225 -2.14 32.90 1.68
C LEU A 225 -1.39 33.26 2.96
N GLY A 226 -0.13 32.85 3.10
CA GLY A 226 0.55 32.74 4.39
C GLY A 226 -0.24 31.79 5.28
N LEU A 227 -0.80 32.28 6.39
CA LEU A 227 -1.60 31.48 7.34
C LEU A 227 -0.79 30.44 8.12
N SER A 228 0.52 30.61 8.22
CA SER A 228 1.28 29.81 9.18
C SER A 228 0.68 29.97 10.57
N GLN A 229 0.49 28.86 11.27
CA GLN A 229 -0.18 28.86 12.56
C GLN A 229 0.21 27.67 13.43
N VAL A 230 0.13 27.89 14.74
CA VAL A 230 0.15 26.82 15.74
C VAL A 230 -1.26 26.68 16.27
N THR A 231 -1.83 25.49 16.12
CA THR A 231 -3.21 25.18 16.53
C THR A 231 -3.18 24.10 17.59
N LEU A 232 -3.96 24.31 18.65
CA LEU A 232 -4.09 23.39 19.78
C LEU A 232 -5.53 22.86 19.88
N PRO A 233 -5.74 21.63 20.42
CA PRO A 233 -7.09 21.17 20.72
C PRO A 233 -7.70 22.07 21.80
N LEU A 234 -9.03 22.15 21.87
CA LEU A 234 -9.80 23.03 22.79
C LEU A 234 -9.71 24.53 22.52
N VAL A 235 -8.54 25.03 22.12
CA VAL A 235 -8.25 26.47 22.02
C VAL A 235 -8.36 26.96 20.58
N GLY A 236 -8.00 26.13 19.61
CA GLY A 236 -7.85 26.57 18.21
C GLY A 236 -6.47 27.22 17.99
N PRO A 237 -6.35 28.20 17.07
CA PRO A 237 -5.07 28.81 16.76
C PRO A 237 -4.59 29.70 17.91
N VAL A 238 -3.40 29.41 18.44
CA VAL A 238 -2.71 30.21 19.48
C VAL A 238 -1.67 31.16 18.90
N ALA A 239 -1.24 30.92 17.67
CA ALA A 239 -0.54 31.86 16.82
C ALA A 239 -1.05 31.68 15.39
N LYS A 240 -1.28 32.78 14.67
CA LYS A 240 -1.75 32.77 13.28
C LYS A 240 -1.23 34.01 12.57
N MET A 241 -0.48 33.78 11.50
CA MET A 241 0.11 34.83 10.68
C MET A 241 -0.83 35.24 9.53
N GLY A 242 -0.62 36.45 9.00
CA GLY A 242 -1.26 36.92 7.77
C GLY A 242 -0.60 36.33 6.52
N CYS A 243 -0.64 37.07 5.40
CA CYS A 243 0.12 36.76 4.18
C CYS A 243 1.51 37.39 4.15
N GLU A 244 1.82 38.28 5.09
CA GLU A 244 3.10 39.00 5.15
C GLU A 244 4.27 38.07 5.49
N GLU A 245 5.45 38.39 4.96
CA GLU A 245 6.67 37.69 5.32
C GLU A 245 7.04 37.95 6.78
N GLY A 246 7.53 36.91 7.46
CA GLY A 246 8.02 37.05 8.81
C GLY A 246 8.11 35.73 9.57
N MET A 247 8.14 35.86 10.89
CA MET A 247 8.19 34.76 11.83
C MET A 247 7.40 35.12 13.08
N GLN A 248 6.75 34.12 13.68
CA GLN A 248 6.16 34.24 15.00
C GLN A 248 6.69 33.14 15.91
N VAL A 249 7.23 33.52 17.08
CA VAL A 249 7.59 32.60 18.16
C VAL A 249 6.43 32.54 19.15
N VAL A 250 5.95 31.34 19.46
CA VAL A 250 4.79 31.12 20.32
C VAL A 250 5.08 30.02 21.34
N ASP A 251 4.50 30.19 22.52
CA ASP A 251 4.51 29.18 23.57
C ASP A 251 3.38 28.17 23.31
N MET A 252 3.74 26.94 22.99
CA MET A 252 2.83 25.83 22.73
C MET A 252 2.66 25.01 24.00
N ASP A 253 1.61 25.32 24.78
CA ASP A 253 1.27 24.61 26.02
C ASP A 253 0.64 23.24 25.70
N MET A 254 1.45 22.18 25.87
CA MET A 254 1.08 20.79 25.65
C MET A 254 0.21 20.20 26.77
N SER A 255 0.08 20.87 27.92
CA SER A 255 -0.82 20.43 28.99
C SER A 255 -2.28 20.38 28.52
N VAL A 256 -2.64 21.18 27.51
CA VAL A 256 -3.97 21.23 26.90
C VAL A 256 -4.37 19.88 26.26
N LEU A 257 -3.42 19.11 25.72
CA LEU A 257 -3.70 17.78 25.18
C LEU A 257 -4.14 16.83 26.30
N GLN A 258 -3.51 16.91 27.47
CA GLN A 258 -3.89 16.08 28.62
C GLN A 258 -5.29 16.46 29.13
N VAL A 259 -5.63 17.75 29.16
CA VAL A 259 -6.99 18.23 29.51
C VAL A 259 -8.01 17.70 28.51
N ALA A 260 -7.72 17.80 27.21
CA ALA A 260 -8.58 17.32 26.15
C ALA A 260 -8.79 15.80 26.23
N GLU A 261 -7.74 15.02 26.47
CA GLU A 261 -7.85 13.56 26.63
C GLU A 261 -8.61 13.15 27.89
N ARG A 262 -8.46 13.87 29.02
CA ARG A 262 -9.30 13.59 30.21
C ARG A 262 -10.78 13.85 29.93
N ASN A 263 -11.11 14.85 29.12
CA ASN A 263 -12.48 15.26 28.84
C ASN A 263 -13.14 14.41 27.74
N TYR A 264 -12.48 14.24 26.60
CA TYR A 264 -13.06 13.60 25.41
C TYR A 264 -12.60 12.16 25.18
N LYS A 265 -11.41 11.78 25.68
CA LYS A 265 -10.88 10.42 25.61
C LYS A 265 -10.78 9.86 24.18
N VAL A 266 -10.57 10.72 23.19
CA VAL A 266 -10.54 10.33 21.78
C VAL A 266 -9.48 9.26 21.52
N ARG A 267 -8.26 9.44 22.02
CA ARG A 267 -7.19 8.45 21.83
C ARG A 267 -7.46 7.15 22.57
N GLN A 268 -8.08 7.23 23.75
CA GLN A 268 -8.51 6.03 24.47
C GLN A 268 -9.55 5.24 23.68
N ASP A 269 -10.53 5.91 23.06
CA ASP A 269 -11.54 5.27 22.22
C ASP A 269 -10.93 4.62 20.98
N LEU A 270 -9.97 5.28 20.32
CA LEU A 270 -9.23 4.73 19.18
C LEU A 270 -8.42 3.47 19.53
N GLN A 271 -8.02 3.31 20.79
CA GLN A 271 -7.23 2.17 21.27
C GLN A 271 -8.10 1.00 21.75
N LYS A 272 -9.42 1.14 21.81
CA LYS A 272 -10.31 0.06 22.21
C LYS A 272 -10.29 -1.08 21.19
N GLU A 273 -10.30 -2.31 21.67
CA GLU A 273 -10.30 -3.51 20.81
C GLU A 273 -11.56 -3.62 19.93
N ASP A 274 -12.68 -3.03 20.38
CA ASP A 274 -13.95 -2.97 19.67
C ASP A 274 -14.16 -1.67 18.87
N TRP A 275 -13.12 -0.83 18.74
CA TRP A 275 -13.18 0.39 17.95
C TRP A 275 -13.62 0.08 16.51
N HIS A 276 -14.67 0.76 16.06
CA HIS A 276 -15.45 0.36 14.88
C HIS A 276 -14.71 0.52 13.55
N TYR A 277 -13.63 1.31 13.51
CA TYR A 277 -12.82 1.56 12.32
C TYR A 277 -11.46 0.88 12.43
N VAL A 278 -11.44 -0.46 12.45
CA VAL A 278 -10.24 -1.34 12.60
C VAL A 278 -9.22 -1.20 11.44
N TYR A 279 -9.29 -0.15 10.63
CA TYR A 279 -8.42 0.06 9.49
C TYR A 279 -6.99 0.42 9.98
N ARG A 280 -6.06 -0.52 9.80
CA ARG A 280 -4.59 -0.35 9.66
C ARG A 280 -3.77 0.22 10.83
N HIS A 281 -4.25 0.16 12.06
CA HIS A 281 -3.50 0.72 13.22
C HIS A 281 -3.08 -0.29 14.29
N THR A 282 -2.97 -1.57 13.94
CA THR A 282 -2.14 -2.48 14.75
C THR A 282 -0.67 -2.14 14.48
N THR A 283 -0.11 -1.28 15.33
CA THR A 283 1.31 -1.39 15.68
C THR A 283 1.55 -2.86 16.00
N ALA A 284 2.53 -3.46 15.35
CA ALA A 284 2.99 -4.79 15.69
C ALA A 284 3.54 -4.74 17.13
N ARG A 285 2.66 -4.80 18.14
CA ARG A 285 3.02 -5.35 19.43
C ARG A 285 3.31 -6.81 19.12
N LYS A 286 4.60 -7.12 18.98
CA LYS A 286 5.14 -8.43 19.32
C LYS A 286 4.79 -8.71 20.78
N GLY A 287 3.53 -9.03 21.04
CA GLY A 287 3.09 -9.72 22.23
C GLY A 287 3.24 -11.18 21.92
N ILE A 288 4.37 -11.74 22.33
CA ILE A 288 4.44 -13.15 22.69
C ILE A 288 3.26 -13.34 23.66
N LEU A 289 2.16 -13.94 23.19
CA LEU A 289 1.25 -14.59 24.11
C LEU A 289 2.09 -15.67 24.77
N GLN A 290 2.48 -15.38 26.01
CA GLN A 290 3.06 -16.31 26.94
C GLN A 290 2.02 -17.41 27.13
N VAL A 291 2.12 -18.45 26.30
CA VAL A 291 1.44 -19.71 26.56
C VAL A 291 2.18 -20.29 27.76
N ASP A 292 1.49 -20.44 28.88
CA ASP A 292 1.99 -21.14 30.07
C ASP A 292 2.51 -22.52 29.66
N SER A 293 3.82 -22.60 29.51
CA SER A 293 4.55 -23.84 29.23
C SER A 293 4.85 -24.56 30.54
N ALA A 294 3.80 -24.96 31.26
CA ALA A 294 3.86 -26.01 32.25
C ALA A 294 3.29 -27.29 31.63
N ASN A 295 4.03 -27.83 30.64
CA ASN A 295 4.01 -29.20 30.12
C ASN A 295 4.44 -29.18 28.65
N LEU A 296 5.74 -29.32 28.42
CA LEU A 296 6.30 -30.21 27.39
C LEU A 296 7.83 -30.15 27.49
N VAL A 297 8.36 -31.24 28.04
CA VAL A 297 9.77 -31.57 28.12
C VAL A 297 10.31 -31.80 26.71
N GLY A 298 11.49 -31.25 26.42
CA GLY A 298 12.46 -31.95 25.58
C GLY A 298 12.90 -31.26 24.28
N VAL A 299 14.20 -30.95 24.29
CA VAL A 299 15.15 -31.04 23.16
C VAL A 299 15.32 -29.81 22.25
N GLY A 300 16.54 -29.25 22.31
CA GLY A 300 17.23 -28.75 21.11
C GLY A 300 17.63 -27.28 21.09
N ARG A 301 18.76 -26.95 21.72
CA ARG A 301 19.53 -25.71 21.46
C ARG A 301 20.15 -25.78 20.06
N THR A 302 20.00 -24.73 19.25
CA THR A 302 21.10 -24.21 18.42
C THR A 302 20.87 -22.75 18.01
N SER A 303 21.99 -22.05 17.86
CA SER A 303 22.24 -20.61 17.83
C SER A 303 21.78 -19.88 16.57
N ILE A 304 21.43 -18.61 16.77
CA ILE A 304 21.29 -17.59 15.73
C ILE A 304 22.70 -17.08 15.41
N GLU A 305 23.16 -17.25 14.17
CA GLU A 305 24.29 -16.50 13.62
C GLU A 305 23.78 -15.37 12.72
N GLU A 306 24.32 -14.19 12.96
CA GLU A 306 24.14 -12.96 12.20
C GLU A 306 24.72 -13.13 10.79
N CYS A 307 23.91 -12.88 9.75
CA CYS A 307 24.42 -12.78 8.38
C CYS A 307 24.33 -11.33 7.90
N ASN A 308 25.51 -10.72 7.85
CA ASN A 308 25.86 -9.41 7.34
C ASN A 308 25.70 -9.39 5.81
N VAL A 309 24.87 -8.52 5.23
CA VAL A 309 24.77 -8.34 3.77
C VAL A 309 25.26 -6.95 3.38
N LYS A 310 26.58 -6.79 3.37
CA LYS A 310 27.29 -5.92 2.43
C LYS A 310 27.79 -6.81 1.29
N SER A 311 27.69 -6.31 0.06
CA SER A 311 28.16 -6.88 -1.22
C SER A 311 27.16 -7.74 -2.01
N MET A 312 26.51 -7.10 -3.00
CA MET A 312 26.29 -7.65 -4.35
C MET A 312 25.67 -6.53 -5.23
N ILE A 313 26.51 -5.60 -5.71
CA ILE A 313 26.21 -4.82 -6.92
C ILE A 313 27.25 -5.28 -7.93
N LYS A 314 26.83 -6.07 -8.92
CA LYS A 314 27.56 -6.25 -10.16
C LYS A 314 26.84 -5.44 -11.24
N THR A 315 27.59 -4.51 -11.80
CA THR A 315 27.33 -3.66 -12.96
C THR A 315 26.85 -4.48 -14.15
N VAL A 316 25.77 -4.04 -14.81
CA VAL A 316 25.46 -4.44 -16.19
C VAL A 316 25.67 -3.20 -17.06
N ASP A 317 26.52 -3.39 -18.05
CA ASP A 317 27.02 -2.44 -19.04
C ASP A 317 25.90 -2.04 -20.02
N SER A 318 25.78 -0.75 -20.34
CA SER A 318 24.62 -0.14 -21.01
C SER A 318 24.81 0.18 -22.49
N ASP A 319 25.68 -0.54 -23.20
CA ASP A 319 26.11 -0.19 -24.57
C ASP A 319 25.76 -1.23 -25.63
N THR A 320 24.54 -1.76 -25.64
CA THR A 320 23.96 -2.29 -26.87
C THR A 320 22.43 -2.22 -26.85
N ILE A 321 21.85 -1.80 -27.97
CA ILE A 321 20.42 -1.72 -28.32
C ILE A 321 19.78 -0.33 -28.07
N TYR A 322 20.28 0.70 -28.76
CA TYR A 322 19.43 1.76 -29.31
C TYR A 322 20.03 2.28 -30.62
N ALA A 323 19.52 1.78 -31.75
CA ALA A 323 19.69 2.43 -33.05
C ALA A 323 18.42 2.22 -33.88
N SER A 324 17.92 3.31 -34.46
CA SER A 324 16.66 3.53 -35.19
C SER A 324 15.40 3.47 -34.30
N GLY A 325 14.58 4.50 -34.13
CA GLY A 325 14.43 5.76 -34.86
C GLY A 325 13.09 5.76 -35.59
N GLU A 326 11.99 6.01 -34.87
CA GLU A 326 10.77 6.62 -35.42
C GLU A 326 9.87 7.10 -34.25
N LYS A 327 9.55 8.39 -34.28
CA LYS A 327 8.60 9.09 -33.40
C LYS A 327 7.19 8.98 -33.99
N GLU A 328 6.20 9.20 -33.12
CA GLU A 328 4.74 9.23 -33.35
C GLU A 328 4.03 7.87 -33.18
N GLY A 329 3.31 7.71 -32.05
CA GLY A 329 2.34 6.60 -31.91
C GLY A 329 1.91 6.18 -30.50
N ILE A 330 2.53 6.61 -29.41
CA ILE A 330 2.41 5.85 -28.14
C ILE A 330 1.06 6.02 -27.40
N TYR A 331 0.29 7.09 -27.64
CA TYR A 331 -1.03 7.27 -27.01
C TYR A 331 -2.19 6.55 -27.72
N ALA A 332 -1.95 5.89 -28.86
CA ALA A 332 -2.98 5.15 -29.61
C ALA A 332 -2.97 3.63 -29.38
N TRP A 333 -1.92 3.06 -28.78
CA TRP A 333 -1.78 1.60 -28.63
C TRP A 333 -2.62 1.00 -27.48
N GLY A 334 -3.06 1.80 -26.51
CA GLY A 334 -3.84 1.32 -25.36
C GLY A 334 -5.34 1.17 -25.61
N THR A 335 -5.91 1.94 -26.55
CA THR A 335 -7.36 1.95 -26.82
C THR A 335 -7.73 1.28 -28.16
N HIS A 336 -6.79 1.10 -29.09
CA HIS A 336 -7.07 0.43 -30.38
C HIS A 336 -6.83 -1.08 -30.39
N ILE A 337 -6.05 -1.65 -29.45
CA ILE A 337 -5.84 -3.11 -29.39
C ILE A 337 -6.99 -3.86 -28.68
N MET A 338 -7.79 -3.19 -27.87
CA MET A 338 -8.85 -3.86 -27.07
C MET A 338 -10.28 -3.62 -27.57
N ALA A 339 -10.44 -2.91 -28.70
CA ALA A 339 -11.75 -2.65 -29.31
C ALA A 339 -12.06 -3.53 -30.54
N GLN A 340 -11.18 -4.48 -30.93
CA GLN A 340 -11.39 -5.33 -32.10
C GLN A 340 -11.23 -6.85 -31.90
N GLU A 341 -11.18 -7.38 -30.67
CA GLU A 341 -11.12 -8.84 -30.46
C GLU A 341 -12.09 -9.34 -29.38
N THR A 342 -13.33 -8.86 -29.44
CA THR A 342 -14.49 -9.45 -28.75
C THR A 342 -15.30 -10.36 -29.67
N SER A 343 -14.61 -11.15 -30.50
CA SER A 343 -15.12 -12.43 -30.99
C SER A 343 -14.38 -13.53 -30.26
N GLN A 344 -15.10 -14.50 -29.66
CA GLN A 344 -14.59 -15.72 -29.00
C GLN A 344 -13.17 -16.12 -29.45
N LYS A 345 -12.13 -15.57 -28.80
CA LYS A 345 -10.77 -16.11 -28.98
C LYS A 345 -10.73 -17.46 -28.28
N GLU A 346 -10.45 -18.47 -29.08
CA GLU A 346 -10.25 -19.87 -28.69
C GLU A 346 -9.34 -19.94 -27.45
N VAL A 347 -9.81 -20.59 -26.38
CA VAL A 347 -9.02 -20.75 -25.16
C VAL A 347 -7.88 -21.71 -25.46
N LYS A 348 -6.64 -21.22 -25.42
CA LYS A 348 -5.46 -22.03 -25.69
C LYS A 348 -5.15 -22.98 -24.53
N SER A 349 -4.79 -24.23 -24.84
CA SER A 349 -4.23 -25.17 -23.86
C SER A 349 -2.84 -24.71 -23.38
N LEU A 350 -2.54 -24.97 -22.11
CA LEU A 350 -1.23 -24.72 -21.51
C LEU A 350 -0.58 -26.05 -21.18
N GLY A 351 0.74 -26.18 -21.32
CA GLY A 351 1.37 -27.45 -20.99
C GLY A 351 2.87 -27.39 -20.93
N ASN A 352 3.44 -28.40 -20.27
CA ASN A 352 4.86 -28.72 -20.31
C ASN A 352 5.02 -30.25 -20.45
N ASP A 353 6.21 -30.78 -20.19
CA ASP A 353 6.50 -32.22 -20.29
C ASP A 353 5.79 -33.06 -19.23
N ARG A 354 5.26 -32.43 -18.17
CA ARG A 354 4.70 -33.11 -16.99
C ARG A 354 3.20 -32.98 -16.86
N VAL A 355 2.62 -31.85 -17.23
CA VAL A 355 1.19 -31.58 -17.08
C VAL A 355 0.66 -30.84 -18.30
N GLU A 356 -0.61 -31.07 -18.62
CA GLU A 356 -1.39 -30.31 -19.59
C GLU A 356 -2.64 -29.72 -18.94
N LEU A 357 -2.99 -28.50 -19.31
CA LEU A 357 -4.22 -27.81 -18.96
C LEU A 357 -4.96 -27.58 -20.26
N VAL A 358 -5.98 -28.38 -20.51
CA VAL A 358 -6.82 -28.28 -21.71
C VAL A 358 -8.16 -27.65 -21.34
N PRO A 359 -8.80 -26.85 -22.22
CA PRO A 359 -10.15 -26.35 -21.98
C PRO A 359 -11.09 -27.49 -21.57
N PHE A 360 -11.94 -27.24 -20.57
CA PHE A 360 -12.84 -28.27 -20.06
C PHE A 360 -13.97 -28.54 -21.06
N GLU A 361 -13.84 -29.65 -21.76
CA GLU A 361 -14.87 -30.21 -22.63
C GLU A 361 -15.78 -31.20 -21.87
N PRO A 362 -17.08 -30.91 -21.69
CA PRO A 362 -17.98 -31.75 -20.89
C PRO A 362 -18.04 -33.21 -21.35
N HIS A 363 -18.09 -33.45 -22.67
CA HIS A 363 -18.18 -34.79 -23.23
C HIS A 363 -16.95 -35.66 -22.95
N VAL A 364 -15.81 -35.06 -22.58
CA VAL A 364 -14.57 -35.76 -22.22
C VAL A 364 -14.36 -35.78 -20.71
N HIS A 365 -14.50 -34.62 -20.06
CA HIS A 365 -14.00 -34.39 -18.70
C HIS A 365 -15.08 -34.43 -17.62
N LEU A 366 -16.37 -34.39 -17.98
CA LEU A 366 -17.45 -34.35 -16.98
C LEU A 366 -17.46 -35.60 -16.12
N LYS A 367 -17.46 -36.78 -16.75
CA LYS A 367 -17.49 -38.06 -16.05
C LYS A 367 -16.35 -38.22 -15.02
N PRO A 368 -15.06 -38.06 -15.38
CA PRO A 368 -13.98 -38.18 -14.39
C PRO A 368 -14.04 -37.08 -13.30
N PHE A 369 -14.53 -35.88 -13.63
CA PHE A 369 -14.73 -34.82 -12.64
C PHE A 369 -15.86 -35.15 -11.65
N MET A 370 -17.00 -35.64 -12.13
CA MET A 370 -18.13 -36.07 -11.30
C MET A 370 -17.76 -37.24 -10.39
N GLU A 371 -16.98 -38.20 -10.91
CA GLU A 371 -16.43 -39.29 -10.10
C GLU A 371 -15.51 -38.78 -8.99
N LEU A 372 -14.65 -37.79 -9.27
CA LEU A 372 -13.77 -37.16 -8.29
C LEU A 372 -14.56 -36.52 -7.15
N ILE A 373 -15.50 -35.62 -7.46
CA ILE A 373 -16.25 -34.89 -6.41
C ILE A 373 -17.24 -35.79 -5.65
N THR A 374 -17.67 -36.91 -6.25
CA THR A 374 -18.52 -37.89 -5.59
C THR A 374 -17.73 -38.77 -4.64
N ARG A 375 -16.56 -39.28 -5.05
CA ARG A 375 -15.71 -40.14 -4.22
C ARG A 375 -15.01 -39.37 -3.09
N HIS A 376 -14.72 -38.09 -3.33
CA HIS A 376 -13.95 -37.24 -2.43
C HIS A 376 -14.69 -35.94 -2.13
N ALA A 377 -15.91 -36.03 -1.58
CA ALA A 377 -16.74 -34.86 -1.28
C ALA A 377 -16.05 -33.84 -0.33
N ASP A 378 -15.06 -34.28 0.45
CA ASP A 378 -14.26 -33.45 1.35
C ASP A 378 -13.39 -32.42 0.61
N ILE A 379 -13.04 -32.63 -0.66
CA ILE A 379 -12.28 -31.64 -1.45
C ILE A 379 -13.09 -30.34 -1.67
N LEU A 380 -14.41 -30.41 -1.52
CA LEU A 380 -15.31 -29.26 -1.63
C LEU A 380 -15.53 -28.53 -0.29
N ALA A 381 -14.98 -29.04 0.83
CA ALA A 381 -15.22 -28.49 2.16
C ALA A 381 -14.84 -27.01 2.29
N TYR A 382 -13.90 -26.50 1.48
CA TYR A 382 -13.42 -25.11 1.56
C TYR A 382 -13.77 -24.25 0.34
N VAL A 383 -14.54 -24.81 -0.59
CA VAL A 383 -14.81 -24.21 -1.90
C VAL A 383 -16.29 -23.81 -1.97
N ASN A 384 -16.54 -22.61 -2.49
CA ASN A 384 -17.90 -22.19 -2.82
C ASN A 384 -18.32 -22.86 -4.15
N PHE A 385 -18.82 -24.08 -4.05
CA PHE A 385 -19.25 -24.90 -5.20
C PHE A 385 -20.68 -25.39 -4.99
N PRO A 386 -21.54 -25.40 -6.02
CA PRO A 386 -22.95 -25.79 -5.88
C PRO A 386 -23.12 -27.26 -5.47
N ASP A 387 -24.26 -27.57 -4.84
CA ASP A 387 -24.62 -28.94 -4.44
C ASP A 387 -25.13 -29.77 -5.63
N VAL A 388 -24.22 -30.16 -6.53
CA VAL A 388 -24.54 -30.96 -7.72
C VAL A 388 -24.36 -32.45 -7.46
N LYS A 389 -25.34 -33.27 -7.86
CA LYS A 389 -25.36 -34.74 -7.69
C LYS A 389 -25.48 -35.48 -9.03
N THR A 390 -25.90 -34.79 -10.07
CA THR A 390 -26.09 -35.32 -11.42
C THR A 390 -25.34 -34.48 -12.45
N ASP A 391 -25.09 -35.08 -13.62
CA ASP A 391 -24.44 -34.41 -14.75
C ASP A 391 -25.27 -33.20 -15.20
N GLU A 392 -26.60 -33.31 -15.23
CA GLU A 392 -27.52 -32.22 -15.58
C GLU A 392 -27.45 -31.06 -14.59
N GLU A 393 -27.35 -31.35 -13.29
CA GLU A 393 -27.18 -30.31 -12.26
C GLU A 393 -25.83 -29.61 -12.38
N PHE A 394 -24.74 -30.35 -12.66
CA PHE A 394 -23.44 -29.73 -12.91
C PHE A 394 -23.48 -28.79 -14.12
N MET A 395 -24.08 -29.24 -15.21
CA MET A 395 -24.21 -28.42 -16.42
C MET A 395 -25.01 -27.16 -16.12
N ARG A 396 -26.21 -27.29 -15.54
CA ARG A 396 -27.10 -26.16 -15.24
C ARG A 396 -26.55 -25.20 -14.20
N ASP A 397 -26.03 -25.71 -13.08
CA ASP A 397 -25.75 -24.90 -11.89
C ASP A 397 -24.31 -24.43 -11.78
N PHE A 398 -23.39 -25.02 -12.57
CA PHE A 398 -22.01 -24.58 -12.63
C PHE A 398 -21.55 -24.24 -14.05
N TYR A 399 -21.60 -25.20 -14.98
CA TYR A 399 -20.97 -25.04 -16.30
C TYR A 399 -21.63 -23.94 -17.14
N ASP A 400 -22.93 -23.98 -17.32
CA ASP A 400 -23.65 -23.03 -18.18
C ASP A 400 -23.59 -21.62 -17.62
N LYS A 401 -23.75 -21.49 -16.29
CA LYS A 401 -23.75 -20.21 -15.57
C LYS A 401 -22.39 -19.51 -15.57
N ASN A 402 -21.30 -20.26 -15.46
CA ASN A 402 -19.97 -19.67 -15.25
C ASN A 402 -19.04 -19.84 -16.45
N ILE A 403 -19.12 -20.96 -17.16
CA ILE A 403 -18.16 -21.35 -18.20
C ILE A 403 -18.73 -21.06 -19.59
N ALA A 404 -19.91 -21.61 -19.92
CA ALA A 404 -20.54 -21.40 -21.24
C ALA A 404 -20.97 -19.94 -21.44
N SER A 405 -21.34 -19.25 -20.36
CA SER A 405 -21.61 -17.80 -20.35
C SER A 405 -20.36 -16.93 -20.61
N GLY A 406 -19.16 -17.53 -20.58
CA GLY A 406 -17.89 -16.86 -20.87
C GLY A 406 -17.24 -16.16 -19.67
N GLY A 407 -17.83 -16.23 -18.48
CA GLY A 407 -17.35 -15.56 -17.26
C GLY A 407 -16.09 -16.18 -16.65
N THR A 408 -15.86 -17.47 -16.84
CA THR A 408 -14.71 -18.22 -16.30
C THR A 408 -14.19 -19.21 -17.33
N ILE A 409 -12.88 -19.32 -17.42
CA ILE A 409 -12.21 -20.39 -18.15
C ILE A 409 -11.99 -21.55 -17.18
N LEU A 410 -12.50 -22.73 -17.52
CA LEU A 410 -12.24 -23.97 -16.80
C LEU A 410 -11.29 -24.84 -17.61
N PHE A 411 -10.24 -25.32 -16.97
CA PHE A 411 -9.29 -26.26 -17.53
C PHE A 411 -9.44 -27.62 -16.85
N ALA A 412 -9.38 -28.69 -17.64
CA ALA A 412 -9.04 -30.02 -17.13
C ALA A 412 -7.52 -30.12 -17.00
N ILE A 413 -7.04 -30.58 -15.85
CA ILE A 413 -5.62 -30.80 -15.59
C ILE A 413 -5.33 -32.27 -15.86
N LEU A 414 -4.45 -32.54 -16.82
CA LEU A 414 -4.05 -33.87 -17.22
C LEU A 414 -2.58 -34.10 -16.85
N ASP A 415 -2.30 -35.18 -16.15
CA ASP A 415 -0.94 -35.63 -15.89
C ASP A 415 -0.33 -36.27 -17.15
N LYS A 416 0.95 -35.99 -17.43
CA LYS A 416 1.67 -36.59 -18.56
C LYS A 416 2.58 -37.73 -18.11
N PRO A 417 2.80 -38.74 -18.98
CA PRO A 417 3.60 -39.92 -18.65
C PRO A 417 5.05 -39.62 -18.19
N PRO A 418 5.69 -40.51 -17.40
CA PRO A 418 5.21 -41.84 -17.01
C PRO A 418 4.36 -41.77 -15.73
N PHE A 419 3.05 -41.83 -15.92
CA PHE A 419 2.01 -41.66 -14.90
C PHE A 419 1.74 -42.97 -14.14
N LEU A 420 2.26 -44.10 -14.61
CA LEU A 420 1.98 -45.40 -14.01
C LEU A 420 3.14 -45.80 -13.08
N ARG A 421 2.85 -46.00 -11.80
CA ARG A 421 3.64 -46.93 -10.99
C ARG A 421 3.54 -48.31 -11.66
N GLU A 422 4.64 -49.07 -11.72
CA GLU A 422 4.61 -50.44 -12.27
C GLU A 422 3.41 -51.21 -11.67
N GLY A 423 2.44 -51.57 -12.51
CA GLY A 423 1.25 -52.35 -12.12
C GLY A 423 -0.11 -51.62 -12.15
N GLU A 424 -0.17 -50.30 -12.30
CA GLU A 424 -1.44 -49.58 -12.50
C GLU A 424 -1.77 -49.52 -14.00
N THR A 425 -2.80 -50.22 -14.48
CA THR A 425 -3.29 -50.13 -15.88
C THR A 425 -4.76 -49.72 -15.90
N GLY A 426 -5.11 -48.72 -16.73
CA GLY A 426 -6.51 -48.33 -16.99
C GLY A 426 -7.05 -47.13 -16.20
N GLU A 427 -6.25 -46.45 -15.38
CA GLU A 427 -6.71 -45.25 -14.65
C GLU A 427 -6.53 -43.96 -15.49
N SER A 428 -7.54 -43.08 -15.45
CA SER A 428 -7.52 -41.80 -16.17
C SER A 428 -6.36 -40.91 -15.71
N ASN A 429 -5.70 -40.21 -16.64
CA ASN A 429 -4.69 -39.20 -16.33
C ASN A 429 -5.30 -37.85 -15.89
N PHE A 430 -6.62 -37.78 -15.74
CA PHE A 430 -7.31 -36.61 -15.20
C PHE A 430 -6.91 -36.39 -13.74
N ALA A 431 -6.17 -35.31 -13.51
CA ALA A 431 -5.59 -34.99 -12.21
C ALA A 431 -6.39 -33.93 -11.43
N GLY A 432 -7.32 -33.24 -12.08
CA GLY A 432 -8.16 -32.23 -11.44
C GLY A 432 -8.64 -31.16 -12.41
N VAL A 433 -9.03 -30.01 -11.85
CA VAL A 433 -9.46 -28.84 -12.62
C VAL A 433 -8.79 -27.57 -12.11
N ALA A 434 -8.62 -26.60 -13.00
CA ALA A 434 -8.26 -25.23 -12.66
C ALA A 434 -9.25 -24.24 -13.27
N SER A 435 -9.53 -23.15 -12.58
CA SER A 435 -10.44 -22.10 -13.04
C SER A 435 -9.75 -20.74 -13.03
N VAL A 436 -9.98 -19.95 -14.08
CA VAL A 436 -9.49 -18.59 -14.21
C VAL A 436 -10.65 -17.71 -14.67
N PRO A 437 -11.17 -16.80 -13.81
CA PRO A 437 -12.16 -15.83 -14.24
C PRO A 437 -11.65 -15.03 -15.45
N ARG A 438 -12.53 -14.71 -16.40
CA ARG A 438 -12.13 -13.87 -17.52
C ARG A 438 -11.87 -12.46 -17.01
N VAL A 439 -10.74 -11.88 -17.41
CA VAL A 439 -10.35 -10.52 -17.00
C VAL A 439 -11.35 -9.52 -17.59
N GLU A 440 -12.02 -8.78 -16.72
CA GLU A 440 -12.88 -7.66 -17.11
C GLU A 440 -12.04 -6.52 -17.68
N ALA A 441 -12.62 -5.78 -18.65
CA ALA A 441 -11.95 -4.67 -19.28
C ALA A 441 -11.53 -3.61 -18.24
N GLY A 442 -10.23 -3.31 -18.16
CA GLY A 442 -9.66 -2.33 -17.24
C GLY A 442 -9.12 -2.89 -15.92
N SER A 443 -9.48 -4.13 -15.54
CA SER A 443 -9.08 -4.70 -14.23
C SER A 443 -7.64 -5.23 -14.22
N PHE A 444 -7.13 -5.68 -15.38
CA PHE A 444 -5.79 -6.29 -15.56
C PHE A 444 -5.39 -7.28 -14.45
N ALA A 445 -6.36 -7.93 -13.82
CA ALA A 445 -6.19 -8.80 -12.67
C ALA A 445 -7.10 -10.03 -12.81
N SER A 446 -6.64 -11.17 -12.32
CA SER A 446 -7.42 -12.42 -12.34
C SER A 446 -7.18 -13.25 -11.08
N GLU A 447 -8.08 -14.19 -10.80
CA GLU A 447 -7.89 -15.22 -9.78
C GLU A 447 -7.46 -16.55 -10.42
N ILE A 448 -6.74 -17.39 -9.68
CA ILE A 448 -6.57 -18.81 -10.01
C ILE A 448 -7.26 -19.66 -8.94
N GLY A 449 -8.21 -20.49 -9.36
CA GLY A 449 -8.78 -21.58 -8.57
C GLY A 449 -8.19 -22.92 -9.00
N ILE A 450 -7.93 -23.82 -8.05
CA ILE A 450 -7.44 -25.17 -8.37
C ILE A 450 -8.07 -26.23 -7.46
N MET A 451 -8.39 -27.37 -8.05
CA MET A 451 -8.85 -28.56 -7.35
C MET A 451 -8.10 -29.77 -7.90
N ILE A 452 -7.24 -30.37 -7.08
CA ILE A 452 -6.43 -31.53 -7.45
C ILE A 452 -7.02 -32.77 -6.79
N SER A 453 -7.15 -33.85 -7.56
CA SER A 453 -7.56 -35.15 -7.07
C SER A 453 -6.62 -35.64 -5.95
N PRO A 454 -7.14 -36.21 -4.84
CA PRO A 454 -6.32 -36.68 -3.72
C PRO A 454 -5.17 -37.61 -4.13
N ARG A 455 -5.34 -38.41 -5.19
CA ARG A 455 -4.28 -39.28 -5.73
C ARG A 455 -3.02 -38.51 -6.15
N PHE A 456 -3.18 -37.26 -6.58
CA PHE A 456 -2.09 -36.39 -7.06
C PHE A 456 -1.64 -35.38 -6.01
N HIS A 457 -2.12 -35.46 -4.77
CA HIS A 457 -1.63 -34.59 -3.70
C HIS A 457 -0.17 -34.92 -3.40
N ARG A 458 0.62 -33.87 -3.14
CA ARG A 458 2.09 -33.97 -2.91
C ARG A 458 2.85 -34.58 -4.10
N THR A 459 2.29 -34.45 -5.29
CA THR A 459 2.98 -34.73 -6.55
C THR A 459 3.26 -33.42 -7.29
N HIS A 460 3.99 -33.53 -8.41
CA HIS A 460 4.35 -32.40 -9.25
C HIS A 460 3.14 -31.67 -9.88
N VAL A 461 1.95 -32.28 -9.95
CA VAL A 461 0.78 -31.76 -10.66
C VAL A 461 0.41 -30.34 -10.24
N ALA A 462 0.21 -30.12 -8.93
CA ALA A 462 -0.29 -28.84 -8.43
C ALA A 462 0.68 -27.68 -8.75
N SER A 463 1.97 -27.87 -8.49
CA SER A 463 2.98 -26.84 -8.76
C SER A 463 3.11 -26.53 -10.26
N ASN A 464 2.99 -27.56 -11.12
CA ASN A 464 3.06 -27.37 -12.56
C ASN A 464 1.82 -26.66 -13.11
N ALA A 465 0.62 -27.06 -12.69
CA ALA A 465 -0.62 -26.41 -13.11
C ALA A 465 -0.68 -24.94 -12.68
N ILE A 466 -0.35 -24.64 -11.41
CA ILE A 466 -0.33 -23.26 -10.91
C ILE A 466 0.76 -22.45 -11.62
N GLY A 467 1.94 -23.01 -11.83
CA GLY A 467 3.03 -22.33 -12.51
C GLY A 467 2.73 -21.99 -13.97
N LEU A 468 2.10 -22.90 -14.71
CA LEU A 468 1.65 -22.66 -16.09
C LEU A 468 0.64 -21.50 -16.15
N LEU A 469 -0.31 -21.43 -15.21
CA LEU A 469 -1.29 -20.35 -15.14
C LEU A 469 -0.66 -19.01 -14.75
N LEU A 470 0.33 -19.02 -13.85
CA LEU A 470 1.08 -17.81 -13.50
C LEU A 470 1.91 -17.28 -14.67
N LEU A 471 2.59 -18.17 -15.42
CA LEU A 471 3.31 -17.80 -16.64
C LEU A 471 2.36 -17.22 -17.69
N ASP A 472 1.24 -17.90 -17.98
CA ASP A 472 0.23 -17.41 -18.92
C ASP A 472 -0.35 -16.06 -18.48
N ALA A 473 -0.57 -15.83 -17.19
CA ALA A 473 -1.15 -14.60 -16.69
C ALA A 473 -0.15 -13.43 -16.67
N LEU A 474 1.04 -13.62 -16.11
CA LEU A 474 1.97 -12.53 -15.76
C LEU A 474 3.11 -12.33 -16.76
N ASP A 475 3.48 -13.34 -17.57
CA ASP A 475 4.49 -13.11 -18.60
C ASP A 475 3.98 -12.07 -19.61
N PRO A 476 4.87 -11.22 -20.15
CA PRO A 476 4.49 -10.22 -21.13
C PRO A 476 3.97 -10.89 -22.43
N PRO A 477 3.16 -10.17 -23.24
CA PRO A 477 2.70 -10.68 -24.53
C PRO A 477 3.83 -11.15 -25.46
N SER A 478 5.00 -10.52 -25.40
CA SER A 478 6.21 -10.92 -26.15
C SER A 478 6.76 -12.30 -25.77
N ALA A 479 6.46 -12.78 -24.55
CA ALA A 479 6.81 -14.11 -24.07
C ALA A 479 5.63 -15.10 -24.14
N GLY A 480 4.51 -14.69 -24.74
CA GLY A 480 3.31 -15.51 -24.90
C GLY A 480 2.36 -15.53 -23.70
N GLY A 481 2.58 -14.66 -22.70
CA GLY A 481 1.63 -14.44 -21.60
C GLY A 481 0.66 -13.28 -21.86
N LYS A 482 -0.20 -12.98 -20.89
CA LYS A 482 -1.26 -11.96 -20.98
C LYS A 482 -0.85 -10.59 -20.43
N GLY A 483 0.30 -10.48 -19.76
CA GLY A 483 0.77 -9.24 -19.16
C GLY A 483 -0.19 -8.66 -18.12
N LEU A 484 -0.87 -9.51 -17.34
CA LEU A 484 -1.73 -9.06 -16.26
C LEU A 484 -0.89 -8.39 -15.16
N ARG A 485 -1.49 -7.41 -14.48
CA ARG A 485 -0.87 -6.67 -13.38
C ARG A 485 -0.89 -7.45 -12.07
N ARG A 486 -1.80 -8.41 -11.94
CA ARG A 486 -2.07 -9.12 -10.68
C ARG A 486 -2.72 -10.47 -10.90
N VAL A 487 -2.29 -11.45 -10.11
CA VAL A 487 -2.96 -12.75 -9.97
C VAL A 487 -3.25 -13.02 -8.50
N GLU A 488 -4.51 -13.34 -8.20
CA GLU A 488 -5.01 -13.61 -6.86
C GLU A 488 -5.19 -15.10 -6.59
N TRP A 489 -5.00 -15.48 -5.33
CA TRP A 489 -5.34 -16.78 -4.79
C TRP A 489 -6.28 -16.61 -3.60
N LEU A 490 -7.53 -17.06 -3.75
CA LEU A 490 -8.55 -16.92 -2.72
C LEU A 490 -8.92 -18.27 -2.13
N CYS A 491 -8.57 -18.49 -0.87
CA CYS A 491 -8.88 -19.73 -0.16
C CYS A 491 -9.60 -19.49 1.16
N HIS A 492 -10.27 -20.51 1.70
CA HIS A 492 -10.84 -20.40 3.04
C HIS A 492 -9.74 -20.08 4.06
N ALA A 493 -10.02 -19.18 5.01
CA ALA A 493 -9.03 -18.73 6.00
C ALA A 493 -8.41 -19.89 6.81
N ASP A 494 -9.21 -20.91 7.10
CA ASP A 494 -8.78 -22.10 7.84
C ASP A 494 -8.21 -23.23 6.95
N ASN A 495 -8.22 -23.07 5.62
CA ASN A 495 -7.62 -24.06 4.71
C ASN A 495 -6.09 -23.92 4.68
N THR A 496 -5.45 -24.47 5.71
CA THR A 496 -4.00 -24.43 5.90
C THR A 496 -3.24 -25.02 4.71
N ALA A 497 -3.76 -26.06 4.06
CA ALA A 497 -3.10 -26.71 2.92
C ALA A 497 -3.08 -25.80 1.68
N SER A 498 -4.19 -25.14 1.39
CA SER A 498 -4.28 -24.17 0.28
C SER A 498 -3.41 -22.94 0.54
N ARG A 499 -3.43 -22.40 1.77
CA ARG A 499 -2.56 -21.27 2.19
C ARG A 499 -1.07 -21.59 2.05
N ARG A 500 -0.64 -22.78 2.48
CA ARG A 500 0.74 -23.25 2.30
C ARG A 500 1.11 -23.43 0.82
N THR A 501 0.15 -23.83 -0.02
CA THR A 501 0.36 -23.98 -1.45
C THR A 501 0.54 -22.62 -2.14
N ALA A 502 -0.29 -21.63 -1.80
CA ALA A 502 -0.15 -20.26 -2.28
C ALA A 502 1.24 -19.68 -1.94
N ALA A 503 1.62 -19.73 -0.66
CA ALA A 503 2.93 -19.25 -0.21
C ALA A 503 4.09 -20.00 -0.89
N ARG A 504 3.98 -21.32 -1.07
CA ARG A 504 5.00 -22.13 -1.77
C ARG A 504 5.18 -21.71 -3.23
N MET A 505 4.10 -21.27 -3.89
CA MET A 505 4.10 -20.80 -5.28
C MET A 505 4.43 -19.30 -5.40
N GLY A 506 4.83 -18.64 -4.31
CA GLY A 506 5.31 -17.25 -4.33
C GLY A 506 4.24 -16.18 -4.14
N PHE A 507 3.00 -16.56 -3.83
CA PHE A 507 1.95 -15.59 -3.51
C PHE A 507 2.18 -15.00 -2.10
N GLU A 508 2.04 -13.67 -1.97
CA GLU A 508 2.09 -12.96 -0.68
C GLU A 508 0.74 -12.93 -0.01
N PHE A 509 0.71 -13.10 1.31
CA PHE A 509 -0.53 -12.98 2.09
C PHE A 509 -0.92 -11.51 2.30
N GLU A 510 -2.12 -11.13 1.89
CA GLU A 510 -2.59 -9.74 1.98
C GLU A 510 -3.63 -9.51 3.07
N GLY A 511 -4.38 -10.54 3.46
CA GLY A 511 -5.36 -10.42 4.54
C GLY A 511 -6.48 -11.44 4.51
N ILE A 512 -7.48 -11.23 5.38
CA ILE A 512 -8.69 -12.05 5.48
C ILE A 512 -9.91 -11.18 5.18
N LEU A 513 -10.61 -11.50 4.10
CA LEU A 513 -11.96 -11.01 3.83
C LEU A 513 -12.95 -11.80 4.70
N ARG A 514 -13.40 -11.15 5.78
CA ARG A 514 -14.41 -11.74 6.67
C ARG A 514 -15.75 -11.82 5.94
N TRP A 515 -16.45 -12.93 6.10
CA TRP A 515 -17.81 -13.14 5.56
C TRP A 515 -17.96 -12.85 4.06
N LYS A 516 -16.96 -13.19 3.24
CA LYS A 516 -16.94 -12.85 1.80
C LYS A 516 -18.04 -13.58 1.02
N THR A 517 -18.22 -14.88 1.28
CA THR A 517 -19.16 -15.74 0.55
C THR A 517 -19.84 -16.70 1.51
N ALA A 518 -20.91 -17.35 1.07
CA ALA A 518 -21.47 -18.50 1.76
C ALA A 518 -20.79 -19.81 1.32
N LEU A 519 -20.93 -20.90 2.09
CA LEU A 519 -20.42 -22.24 1.78
C LEU A 519 -21.55 -23.28 1.80
N PRO A 520 -22.12 -23.60 0.63
CA PRO A 520 -23.28 -24.49 0.54
C PRO A 520 -23.05 -25.91 1.07
N ARG A 521 -21.82 -26.43 0.94
CA ARG A 521 -21.46 -27.82 1.28
C ARG A 521 -20.54 -27.95 2.50
N SER A 522 -20.12 -26.83 3.08
CA SER A 522 -19.10 -26.89 4.12
C SER A 522 -19.66 -27.22 5.50
N ARG A 523 -18.89 -27.98 6.27
CA ARG A 523 -19.02 -28.10 7.73
C ARG A 523 -17.99 -27.25 8.49
N VAL A 524 -17.14 -26.55 7.74
CA VAL A 524 -16.04 -25.70 8.19
C VAL A 524 -16.29 -24.29 7.67
N GLY A 525 -16.79 -23.44 8.55
CA GLY A 525 -17.16 -22.07 8.23
C GLY A 525 -17.75 -21.42 9.48
N VAL A 526 -18.03 -20.12 9.39
CA VAL A 526 -18.54 -19.37 10.53
C VAL A 526 -20.03 -19.68 10.70
N PRO A 527 -20.48 -20.15 11.89
CA PRO A 527 -21.89 -20.38 12.16
C PRO A 527 -22.72 -19.11 11.96
N VAL A 528 -23.92 -19.27 11.40
CA VAL A 528 -24.83 -18.18 11.04
C VAL A 528 -25.81 -17.82 12.14
N ASP A 529 -25.69 -18.38 13.34
CA ASP A 529 -26.59 -18.14 14.48
C ASP A 529 -26.79 -16.63 14.79
N ALA A 530 -25.77 -15.82 14.50
CA ALA A 530 -25.82 -14.37 14.65
C ALA A 530 -26.65 -13.68 13.56
N LEU A 531 -26.72 -14.23 12.35
CA LEU A 531 -27.55 -13.73 11.24
C LEU A 531 -29.02 -14.11 11.42
N GLU A 532 -29.30 -15.33 11.87
CA GLU A 532 -30.68 -15.76 12.19
C GLU A 532 -31.32 -14.82 13.23
N LYS A 533 -30.57 -14.49 14.28
CA LYS A 533 -31.01 -13.53 15.33
C LYS A 533 -31.13 -12.09 14.83
N ARG A 534 -30.30 -11.67 13.87
CA ARG A 534 -30.23 -10.27 13.42
C ARG A 534 -31.27 -9.95 12.35
N ASN A 535 -31.52 -10.88 11.44
CA ASN A 535 -32.31 -10.63 10.23
C ASN A 535 -33.50 -11.60 10.05
N GLY A 536 -33.65 -12.62 10.90
CA GLY A 536 -34.75 -13.60 10.82
C GLY A 536 -34.62 -14.62 9.67
N THR A 537 -33.43 -14.73 9.06
CA THR A 537 -33.15 -15.69 7.98
C THR A 537 -32.94 -17.09 8.56
N ASN A 538 -33.72 -18.08 8.12
CA ASN A 538 -33.58 -19.49 8.53
C ASN A 538 -32.91 -20.31 7.42
N ASN A 539 -32.21 -21.39 7.78
CA ASN A 539 -31.55 -22.33 6.86
C ASN A 539 -30.42 -21.71 6.01
N GLU A 540 -29.69 -20.73 6.56
CA GLU A 540 -28.56 -20.10 5.89
C GLU A 540 -27.31 -21.00 5.87
N PHE A 541 -26.48 -20.84 4.85
CA PHE A 541 -25.22 -21.57 4.71
C PHE A 541 -24.10 -20.95 5.54
N LEU A 542 -23.11 -21.76 5.97
CA LEU A 542 -21.97 -21.25 6.76
C LEU A 542 -21.23 -20.13 6.02
N GLY A 543 -20.81 -19.10 6.77
CA GLY A 543 -20.03 -17.98 6.23
C GLY A 543 -18.58 -18.35 5.95
N ARG A 544 -18.03 -17.90 4.82
CA ARG A 544 -16.62 -18.07 4.42
C ARG A 544 -15.79 -16.84 4.75
N HIS A 545 -14.85 -17.00 5.67
CA HIS A 545 -13.69 -16.12 5.73
C HIS A 545 -12.72 -16.51 4.62
N THR A 546 -12.31 -15.55 3.81
CA THR A 546 -11.46 -15.80 2.63
C THR A 546 -10.09 -15.16 2.87
N ALA A 547 -9.04 -15.97 2.95
CA ALA A 547 -7.67 -15.49 2.90
C ALA A 547 -7.32 -15.11 1.46
N ILE A 548 -6.80 -13.89 1.26
CA ILE A 548 -6.29 -13.42 -0.02
C ILE A 548 -4.79 -13.56 -0.02
N PHE A 549 -4.27 -14.11 -1.12
CA PHE A 549 -2.88 -13.96 -1.50
C PHE A 549 -2.77 -13.42 -2.92
N SER A 550 -1.64 -12.81 -3.28
CA SER A 550 -1.42 -12.30 -4.64
C SER A 550 0.02 -12.41 -5.12
N ILE A 551 0.20 -12.36 -6.44
CA ILE A 551 1.45 -11.96 -7.09
C ILE A 551 1.13 -10.77 -7.99
N VAL A 552 1.93 -9.71 -7.91
CA VAL A 552 1.80 -8.53 -8.76
C VAL A 552 2.93 -8.46 -9.78
N TRP A 553 2.68 -7.79 -10.90
CA TRP A 553 3.61 -7.71 -12.03
C TRP A 553 4.99 -7.15 -11.68
N GLU A 554 5.06 -6.16 -10.77
CA GLU A 554 6.31 -5.56 -10.30
C GLU A 554 7.27 -6.57 -9.65
N GLU A 555 6.72 -7.64 -9.06
CA GLU A 555 7.51 -8.67 -8.39
C GLU A 555 7.73 -9.89 -9.30
N TRP A 556 7.10 -9.93 -10.48
CA TRP A 556 7.05 -11.14 -11.30
C TRP A 556 8.42 -11.55 -11.80
N ASP A 557 9.25 -10.60 -12.28
CA ASP A 557 10.60 -10.91 -12.76
C ASP A 557 11.48 -11.54 -11.67
N GLN A 558 11.28 -11.14 -10.41
CA GLN A 558 11.99 -11.71 -9.26
C GLN A 558 11.43 -13.08 -8.85
N LYS A 559 10.11 -13.26 -8.91
CA LYS A 559 9.42 -14.49 -8.45
C LYS A 559 9.36 -15.60 -9.49
N ARG A 560 9.37 -15.25 -10.78
CA ARG A 560 9.26 -16.16 -11.92
C ARG A 560 10.30 -17.29 -11.89
N PRO A 561 11.61 -17.05 -11.64
CA PRO A 561 12.59 -18.13 -11.53
C PRO A 561 12.27 -19.13 -10.40
N ALA A 562 11.75 -18.64 -9.27
CA ALA A 562 11.38 -19.50 -8.14
C ALA A 562 10.14 -20.36 -8.46
N VAL A 563 9.17 -19.80 -9.19
CA VAL A 563 8.00 -20.55 -9.70
C VAL A 563 8.44 -21.65 -10.66
N ILE A 564 9.31 -21.33 -11.63
CA ILE A 564 9.87 -22.32 -12.57
C ILE A 564 10.63 -23.41 -11.81
N ALA A 565 11.44 -23.04 -10.82
CA ALA A 565 12.15 -24.00 -9.98
C ALA A 565 11.17 -24.92 -9.23
N GLN A 566 10.06 -24.39 -8.69
CA GLN A 566 9.02 -25.20 -8.05
C GLN A 566 8.34 -26.18 -9.00
N MET A 567 8.10 -25.79 -10.25
CA MET A 567 7.55 -26.68 -11.28
C MET A 567 8.51 -27.84 -11.60
N GLN A 568 9.82 -27.57 -11.55
CA GLN A 568 10.88 -28.52 -11.90
C GLN A 568 11.31 -29.44 -10.75
N ARG A 569 11.03 -29.09 -9.48
CA ARG A 569 11.35 -29.95 -8.31
C ARG A 569 10.88 -31.38 -8.55
N ARG A 570 11.75 -32.35 -8.25
CA ARG A 570 11.36 -33.76 -8.11
C ARG A 570 10.60 -33.86 -6.80
N GLN A 571 9.29 -34.10 -6.87
CA GLN A 571 8.43 -34.34 -5.71
C GLN A 571 8.32 -35.82 -5.43
#